data_AF-A0A2H3AI15-F1
#
_entry.id   AF-A0A2H3AI15-F1
#
_cell.length_a   1.000
_cell.length_b   1.000
_cell.length_c   1.000
_cell.angle_alpha   90.00
_cell.angle_beta   90.00
_cell.angle_gamma   90.00
#
_symmetry.space_group_name_H-M   'P 1'
#
loop_
_entity.id
_entity.type
_entity.pdbx_description
1 polymer ?
#
loop_
_entity_poly.entity_id
_entity_poly.type
_entity_poly.pdbx_seq_one_letter_code
_entity_poly.pdbx_strand_id
1 'polypeptide(L)'
;RRELAAAIRKGEILPEEIRVARRNLSAEIRHYRKTQLQQMPDLGDIVAARKEDDKEEKENVEVENEVLFLPSDLAQSEIQIGGLKKFADIKYKLREGQANEAIMMLSNSIIHCMLLNDTRRRHSRGVTMNLRSLKYVNGIAKKKNGYATAYRQARIALLQLSDTEELEDFPKLESSDLYAKNAAGARGLGEGSVTDSWIWTYGRLKGMSDADKNDFRHATFKVQWFRARADMDRWIEEVEILEEEFRRFIRACDKMSQVWKDLSEDRPQHYSPVSGHRVYAMEKSTMYWTMAQRARKAFAECDGGWPERDEDLSSYVEGRRPTTDVDWEAVE
;
A
#
# COMPACT_ATOMS: atom_id res chain seq x y z
N ARG A 1 12.57 5.59 -30.62
CA ARG A 1 11.19 5.23 -31.04
C ARG A 1 10.09 5.69 -30.07
N ARG A 2 9.96 5.09 -28.87
CA ARG A 2 8.84 5.38 -27.92
C ARG A 2 8.80 6.83 -27.45
N GLU A 3 9.95 7.44 -27.24
CA GLU A 3 10.07 8.85 -26.83
C GLU A 3 9.53 9.79 -27.90
N LEU A 4 9.93 9.60 -29.17
CA LEU A 4 9.40 10.35 -30.31
C LEU A 4 7.88 10.20 -30.43
N ALA A 5 7.36 8.97 -30.37
CA ALA A 5 5.91 8.72 -30.39
C ALA A 5 5.16 9.37 -29.20
N ALA A 6 5.80 9.47 -28.04
CA ALA A 6 5.22 10.12 -26.87
C ALA A 6 5.24 11.64 -26.99
N ALA A 7 6.31 12.21 -27.56
CA ALA A 7 6.46 13.65 -27.73
C ALA A 7 5.56 14.20 -28.84
N ILE A 8 5.39 13.45 -29.94
CA ILE A 8 4.39 13.74 -30.98
C ILE A 8 2.98 13.74 -30.39
N ARG A 9 2.60 12.70 -29.64
CA ARG A 9 1.26 12.60 -29.01
C ARG A 9 0.94 13.74 -28.06
N LYS A 10 1.94 14.37 -27.45
CA LYS A 10 1.75 15.50 -26.53
C LYS A 10 1.83 16.87 -27.20
N GLY A 11 2.18 16.92 -28.49
CA GLY A 11 2.40 18.19 -29.20
C GLY A 11 3.58 18.99 -28.65
N GLU A 12 4.57 18.33 -28.04
CA GLU A 12 5.71 18.98 -27.35
C GLU A 12 6.84 19.37 -28.33
N ILE A 13 6.76 19.02 -29.61
CA ILE A 13 7.84 19.16 -30.60
C ILE A 13 7.34 19.90 -31.85
N LEU A 14 8.17 20.78 -32.39
CA LEU A 14 7.86 21.50 -33.63
C LEU A 14 7.84 20.55 -34.85
N PRO A 15 7.01 20.81 -35.87
CA PRO A 15 6.91 19.95 -37.06
C PRO A 15 8.26 19.66 -37.75
N GLU A 16 9.17 20.63 -37.77
CA GLU A 16 10.49 20.48 -38.39
C GLU A 16 11.42 19.57 -37.57
N GLU A 17 11.38 19.68 -36.24
CA GLU A 17 12.12 18.80 -35.34
C GLU A 17 11.59 17.36 -35.42
N ILE A 18 10.28 17.16 -35.60
CA ILE A 18 9.69 15.83 -35.84
C ILE A 18 10.26 15.22 -37.13
N ARG A 19 10.37 16.01 -38.20
CA ARG A 19 10.93 15.53 -39.48
C ARG A 19 12.39 15.08 -39.33
N VAL A 20 13.21 15.87 -38.63
CA VAL A 20 14.61 15.52 -38.35
C VAL A 20 14.69 14.26 -37.50
N ALA A 21 13.91 14.19 -36.42
CA ALA A 21 13.88 13.02 -35.54
C ALA A 21 13.43 11.75 -36.26
N ARG A 22 12.42 11.83 -37.16
CA ARG A 22 11.98 10.71 -38.00
C ARG A 22 13.07 10.24 -38.97
N ARG A 23 13.81 11.16 -39.60
CA ARG A 23 14.94 10.80 -40.48
C ARG A 23 16.05 10.07 -39.71
N ASN A 24 16.42 10.57 -38.53
CA ASN A 24 17.44 9.95 -37.69
C ASN A 24 16.99 8.56 -37.22
N LEU A 25 15.75 8.44 -36.74
CA LEU A 25 15.18 7.16 -36.32
C LEU A 25 15.12 6.15 -37.49
N SER A 26 14.80 6.61 -38.70
CA SER A 26 14.81 5.75 -39.89
C SER A 26 16.22 5.26 -40.24
N ALA A 27 17.24 6.11 -40.07
CA ALA A 27 18.64 5.70 -40.24
C ALA A 27 19.06 4.66 -39.20
N GLU A 28 18.70 4.87 -37.92
CA GLU A 28 18.95 3.91 -36.84
C GLU A 28 18.26 2.57 -37.08
N ILE A 29 16.99 2.58 -37.48
CA ILE A 29 16.23 1.35 -37.77
C ILE A 29 16.85 0.59 -38.93
N ARG A 30 17.32 1.27 -39.98
CA ARG A 30 18.03 0.63 -41.09
C ARG A 30 19.33 -0.04 -40.64
N HIS A 31 20.10 0.63 -39.79
CA HIS A 31 21.33 0.06 -39.22
C HIS A 31 21.02 -1.15 -38.30
N TYR A 32 20.00 -1.02 -37.46
CA TYR A 32 19.50 -2.11 -36.62
C TYR A 32 19.09 -3.32 -37.46
N ARG A 33 18.30 -3.13 -38.52
CA ARG A 33 17.86 -4.22 -39.42
C ARG A 33 19.02 -4.96 -40.07
N LYS A 34 20.05 -4.23 -40.50
CA LYS A 34 21.27 -4.83 -41.06
C LYS A 34 21.94 -5.74 -40.03
N THR A 35 22.08 -5.27 -38.79
CA THR A 35 22.66 -6.05 -37.68
C THR A 35 21.77 -7.22 -37.29
N GLN A 36 20.45 -7.03 -37.29
CA GLN A 36 19.44 -8.04 -36.97
C GLN A 36 19.54 -9.21 -37.95
N LEU A 37 19.57 -8.96 -39.27
CA LEU A 37 19.70 -10.03 -40.27
C LEU A 37 21.06 -10.74 -40.22
N GLN A 38 22.12 -10.07 -39.77
CA GLN A 38 23.41 -10.72 -39.56
C GLN A 38 23.40 -11.71 -38.37
N GLN A 39 22.63 -11.41 -37.32
CA GLN A 39 22.55 -12.24 -36.11
C GLN A 39 21.37 -13.23 -36.15
N MET A 40 20.34 -12.94 -36.95
CA MET A 40 19.09 -13.68 -37.11
C MET A 40 18.75 -13.80 -38.61
N PRO A 41 19.47 -14.63 -39.38
CA PRO A 41 19.28 -14.73 -40.83
C PRO A 41 17.88 -15.21 -41.21
N ASP A 42 17.34 -16.20 -40.49
CA ASP A 42 16.02 -16.80 -40.74
C ASP A 42 14.85 -15.83 -40.47
N LEU A 43 15.11 -14.68 -39.84
CA LEU A 43 14.13 -13.62 -39.65
C LEU A 43 13.81 -12.89 -40.97
N GLY A 44 14.71 -12.95 -41.96
CA GLY A 44 14.49 -12.31 -43.26
C GLY A 44 13.23 -12.80 -43.96
N ASP A 45 13.02 -14.12 -43.95
CA ASP A 45 11.88 -14.77 -44.59
C ASP A 45 10.58 -14.47 -43.85
N ILE A 46 10.62 -14.45 -42.52
CA ILE A 46 9.47 -14.08 -41.66
C ILE A 46 9.05 -12.63 -41.92
N VAL A 47 10.01 -11.70 -42.02
CA VAL A 47 9.73 -10.29 -42.30
C VAL A 47 9.21 -10.09 -43.72
N ALA A 48 9.70 -10.87 -44.69
CA ALA A 48 9.22 -10.84 -46.07
C ALA A 48 7.77 -11.32 -46.17
N ALA A 49 7.44 -12.46 -45.56
CA ALA A 49 6.08 -13.01 -45.53
C ALA A 49 5.07 -12.02 -44.93
N ARG A 50 5.38 -11.45 -43.75
CA ARG A 50 4.49 -10.49 -43.09
C ARG A 50 4.30 -9.18 -43.87
N LYS A 51 5.32 -8.77 -44.63
CA LYS A 51 5.22 -7.61 -45.54
C LYS A 51 4.40 -7.90 -46.78
N GLU A 52 4.34 -9.15 -47.23
CA GLU A 52 3.46 -9.55 -48.33
C GLU A 52 2.00 -9.58 -47.89
N ASP A 53 1.72 -10.07 -46.68
CA ASP A 53 0.39 -10.04 -46.07
C ASP A 53 -0.09 -8.60 -45.81
N ASP A 54 0.81 -7.70 -45.41
CA ASP A 54 0.49 -6.28 -45.12
C ASP A 54 0.31 -5.40 -46.40
N LYS A 55 0.57 -5.92 -47.62
CA LYS A 55 0.45 -5.14 -48.87
C LYS A 55 -0.98 -4.69 -49.18
N GLU A 56 -1.99 -5.32 -48.59
CA GLU A 56 -3.40 -4.97 -48.83
C GLU A 56 -3.93 -3.82 -47.92
N GLU A 57 -3.23 -3.43 -46.83
CA GLU A 57 -3.82 -2.52 -45.82
C GLU A 57 -3.01 -1.28 -45.39
N LYS A 58 -1.73 -1.06 -45.75
CA LYS A 58 -0.95 0.07 -45.16
C LYS A 58 -0.25 0.99 -46.17
N GLU A 59 -0.94 2.08 -46.49
CA GLU A 59 -0.36 3.30 -47.03
C GLU A 59 0.39 4.05 -45.89
N ASN A 60 1.74 4.01 -45.91
CA ASN A 60 2.66 4.78 -45.05
C ASN A 60 2.56 4.59 -43.52
N VAL A 61 3.13 3.50 -42.97
CA VAL A 61 3.41 3.41 -41.53
C VAL A 61 4.52 4.39 -41.15
N GLU A 62 4.20 5.32 -40.25
CA GLU A 62 5.17 6.25 -39.69
C GLU A 62 6.30 5.52 -38.95
N VAL A 63 7.52 6.04 -39.05
CA VAL A 63 8.77 5.39 -38.57
C VAL A 63 8.70 5.04 -37.07
N GLU A 64 8.02 5.86 -36.27
CA GLU A 64 7.85 5.61 -34.84
C GLU A 64 6.91 4.44 -34.48
N ASN A 65 6.10 3.99 -35.43
CA ASN A 65 5.13 2.89 -35.27
C ASN A 65 5.60 1.59 -35.92
N GLU A 66 6.76 1.61 -36.59
CA GLU A 66 7.32 0.45 -37.26
C GLU A 66 7.66 -0.68 -36.25
N VAL A 67 7.20 -1.89 -36.55
CA VAL A 67 7.47 -3.10 -35.76
C VAL A 67 8.93 -3.50 -35.95
N LEU A 68 9.63 -3.79 -34.85
CA LEU A 68 11.07 -4.10 -34.87
C LEU A 68 11.35 -5.60 -34.97
N PHE A 69 10.31 -6.43 -35.01
CA PHE A 69 10.39 -7.89 -35.08
C PHE A 69 11.32 -8.45 -34.00
N LEU A 70 11.18 -7.93 -32.78
CA LEU A 70 11.83 -8.53 -31.62
C LEU A 70 11.15 -9.86 -31.32
N PRO A 71 11.80 -10.80 -30.61
CA PRO A 71 11.16 -12.06 -30.23
C PRO A 71 9.82 -11.89 -29.50
N SER A 72 9.60 -10.78 -28.78
CA SER A 72 8.31 -10.47 -28.14
C SER A 72 7.21 -10.03 -29.12
N ASP A 73 7.55 -9.65 -30.34
CA ASP A 73 6.62 -9.20 -31.39
C ASP A 73 6.23 -10.35 -32.34
N LEU A 74 6.89 -11.52 -32.20
CA LEU A 74 6.71 -12.71 -33.05
C LEU A 74 5.79 -13.73 -32.37
N ALA A 75 5.04 -14.48 -33.16
CA ALA A 75 4.28 -15.62 -32.70
C ALA A 75 5.22 -16.80 -32.36
N GLN A 76 4.76 -17.71 -31.51
CA GLN A 76 5.57 -18.86 -31.08
C GLN A 76 5.97 -19.78 -32.25
N SER A 77 5.12 -19.90 -33.27
CA SER A 77 5.43 -20.60 -34.51
C SER A 77 6.59 -19.95 -35.27
N GLU A 78 6.58 -18.62 -35.41
CA GLU A 78 7.65 -17.84 -36.05
C GLU A 78 8.99 -17.98 -35.29
N ILE A 79 8.93 -17.99 -33.96
CA ILE A 79 10.12 -18.19 -33.10
C ILE A 79 10.74 -19.57 -33.31
N GLN A 80 9.91 -20.61 -33.46
CA GLN A 80 10.36 -21.98 -33.71
C GLN A 80 10.97 -22.12 -35.12
N ILE A 81 10.28 -21.62 -36.14
CA ILE A 81 10.72 -21.68 -37.55
C ILE A 81 12.04 -20.94 -37.73
N GLY A 82 12.18 -19.75 -37.13
CA GLY A 82 13.40 -18.94 -37.25
C GLY A 82 14.54 -19.35 -36.31
N GLY A 83 14.43 -20.47 -35.58
CA GLY A 83 15.46 -20.90 -34.62
C GLY A 83 15.75 -19.89 -33.50
N LEU A 84 14.82 -18.98 -33.21
CA LEU A 84 15.03 -17.80 -32.35
C LEU A 84 14.89 -18.10 -30.86
N LYS A 85 14.75 -19.36 -30.47
CA LYS A 85 14.48 -19.78 -29.09
C LYS A 85 15.46 -19.18 -28.08
N LYS A 86 16.77 -19.23 -28.36
CA LYS A 86 17.79 -18.64 -27.47
C LYS A 86 17.59 -17.15 -27.25
N PHE A 87 17.19 -16.42 -28.29
CA PHE A 87 16.91 -14.99 -28.20
C PHE A 87 15.60 -14.70 -27.47
N ALA A 88 14.59 -15.56 -27.65
CA ALA A 88 13.35 -15.51 -26.88
C ALA A 88 13.63 -15.71 -25.38
N ASP A 89 14.47 -16.68 -25.00
CA ASP A 89 14.86 -16.92 -23.61
C ASP A 89 15.60 -15.73 -22.98
N ILE A 90 16.56 -15.14 -23.71
CA ILE A 90 17.27 -13.93 -23.27
C ILE A 90 16.28 -12.76 -23.12
N LYS A 91 15.37 -12.62 -24.09
CA LYS A 91 14.36 -11.56 -24.06
C LYS A 91 13.41 -11.74 -22.87
N TYR A 92 13.02 -12.96 -22.56
CA TYR A 92 12.19 -13.28 -21.41
C TYR A 92 12.85 -12.81 -20.11
N LYS A 93 14.12 -13.17 -19.88
CA LYS A 93 14.88 -12.71 -18.70
C LYS A 93 15.01 -11.19 -18.61
N LEU A 94 15.17 -10.51 -19.74
CA LEU A 94 15.19 -9.04 -19.77
C LEU A 94 13.82 -8.44 -19.42
N ARG A 95 12.72 -9.06 -19.85
CA ARG A 95 11.35 -8.61 -19.53
C ARG A 95 10.99 -8.90 -18.07
N GLU A 96 11.46 -10.02 -17.53
CA GLU A 96 11.37 -10.39 -16.12
C GLU A 96 12.00 -9.30 -15.25
N GLY A 97 13.28 -8.95 -15.51
CA GLY A 97 13.95 -7.86 -14.81
C GLY A 97 13.24 -6.51 -14.97
N GLN A 98 12.77 -6.19 -16.18
CA GLN A 98 12.03 -4.96 -16.44
C GLN A 98 10.70 -4.90 -15.66
N ALA A 99 9.99 -6.01 -15.53
CA ALA A 99 8.74 -6.09 -14.77
C ALA A 99 9.01 -5.88 -13.27
N ASN A 100 10.03 -6.55 -12.74
CA ASN A 100 10.44 -6.44 -11.33
C ASN A 100 10.85 -5.01 -10.97
N GLU A 101 11.68 -4.37 -11.80
CA GLU A 101 12.08 -2.97 -11.61
C GLU A 101 10.88 -2.02 -11.71
N ALA A 102 9.97 -2.26 -12.67
CA ALA A 102 8.78 -1.44 -12.84
C ALA A 102 7.86 -1.48 -11.62
N ILE A 103 7.65 -2.65 -11.00
CA ILE A 103 6.89 -2.75 -9.74
C ILE A 103 7.62 -2.05 -8.60
N MET A 104 8.95 -2.16 -8.52
CA MET A 104 9.71 -1.57 -7.42
C MET A 104 9.60 -0.05 -7.46
N MET A 105 9.80 0.51 -8.66
CA MET A 105 9.67 1.93 -8.91
C MET A 105 8.21 2.42 -8.77
N LEU A 106 7.23 1.57 -9.11
CA LEU A 106 5.82 1.86 -8.92
C LEU A 106 5.47 1.97 -7.43
N SER A 107 5.85 0.99 -6.61
CA SER A 107 5.62 0.97 -5.17
C SER A 107 6.25 2.18 -4.48
N ASN A 108 7.51 2.48 -4.80
CA ASN A 108 8.19 3.69 -4.33
C ASN A 108 7.46 4.98 -4.73
N SER A 109 6.97 5.04 -5.98
CA SER A 109 6.21 6.19 -6.47
C SER A 109 4.86 6.35 -5.77
N ILE A 110 4.19 5.24 -5.41
CA ILE A 110 2.94 5.27 -4.66
C ILE A 110 3.19 5.80 -3.24
N ILE A 111 4.18 5.27 -2.52
CA ILE A 111 4.55 5.74 -1.17
C ILE A 111 4.90 7.23 -1.20
N HIS A 112 5.71 7.65 -2.17
CA HIS A 112 6.12 9.04 -2.28
C HIS A 112 4.92 9.97 -2.60
N CYS A 113 4.00 9.53 -3.46
CA CYS A 113 2.77 10.27 -3.75
C CYS A 113 1.87 10.41 -2.50
N MET A 114 1.73 9.34 -1.73
CA MET A 114 1.00 9.32 -0.47
C MET A 114 1.58 10.34 0.52
N LEU A 115 2.90 10.28 0.77
CA LEU A 115 3.61 11.19 1.67
C LEU A 115 3.51 12.65 1.21
N LEU A 116 3.65 12.93 -0.09
CA LEU A 116 3.52 14.29 -0.62
C LEU A 116 2.09 14.84 -0.49
N ASN A 117 1.07 14.01 -0.71
CA ASN A 117 -0.31 14.44 -0.54
C ASN A 117 -0.62 14.77 0.92
N ASP A 118 -0.07 13.98 1.83
CA ASP A 118 -0.22 14.15 3.27
C ASP A 118 0.52 15.41 3.77
N THR A 119 1.77 15.62 3.37
CA THR A 119 2.52 16.86 3.67
C THR A 119 1.83 18.09 3.06
N ARG A 120 1.28 17.98 1.84
CA ARG A 120 0.48 19.06 1.22
C ARG A 120 -0.74 19.41 2.07
N ARG A 121 -1.51 18.40 2.51
CA ARG A 121 -2.69 18.62 3.36
C ARG A 121 -2.32 19.35 4.65
N ARG A 122 -1.21 18.97 5.29
CA ARG A 122 -0.76 19.57 6.55
C ARG A 122 -0.18 20.97 6.40
N HIS A 123 0.67 21.20 5.41
CA HIS A 123 1.54 22.38 5.40
C HIS A 123 1.25 23.37 4.27
N SER A 124 0.66 22.95 3.16
CA SER A 124 0.42 23.87 2.04
C SER A 124 -0.77 24.77 2.37
N ARG A 125 -0.50 26.07 2.46
CA ARG A 125 -1.48 27.14 2.74
C ARG A 125 -1.37 28.23 1.68
N GLY A 126 -2.51 28.78 1.27
CA GLY A 126 -2.57 29.78 0.20
C GLY A 126 -2.36 29.21 -1.22
N VAL A 127 -2.59 30.04 -2.24
CA VAL A 127 -2.62 29.61 -3.64
C VAL A 127 -1.24 29.21 -4.15
N THR A 128 -0.22 30.03 -3.94
CA THR A 128 1.14 29.80 -4.46
C THR A 128 1.77 28.49 -3.97
N MET A 129 1.71 28.23 -2.66
CA MET A 129 2.27 27.00 -2.08
C MET A 129 1.47 25.77 -2.52
N ASN A 130 0.15 25.90 -2.67
CA ASN A 130 -0.68 24.82 -3.22
C ASN A 130 -0.30 24.50 -4.67
N LEU A 131 -0.13 25.50 -5.54
CA LEU A 131 0.32 25.27 -6.92
C LEU A 131 1.69 24.57 -6.97
N ARG A 132 2.65 25.03 -6.17
CA ARG A 132 3.98 24.41 -6.10
C ARG A 132 3.91 22.96 -5.63
N SER A 133 3.14 22.71 -4.58
CA SER A 133 2.97 21.35 -4.03
C SER A 133 2.26 20.44 -5.03
N LEU A 134 1.24 20.94 -5.72
CA LEU A 134 0.52 20.23 -6.76
C LEU A 134 1.42 19.86 -7.93
N LYS A 135 2.36 20.74 -8.32
CA LYS A 135 3.37 20.43 -9.35
C LYS A 135 4.21 19.21 -8.99
N TYR A 136 4.67 19.10 -7.74
CA TYR A 136 5.43 17.92 -7.27
C TYR A 136 4.56 16.66 -7.25
N VAL A 137 3.34 16.74 -6.70
CA VAL A 137 2.39 15.62 -6.67
C VAL A 137 2.10 15.11 -8.08
N ASN A 138 1.82 16.01 -9.02
CA ASN A 138 1.56 15.67 -10.42
C ASN A 138 2.77 15.04 -11.11
N GLY A 139 3.99 15.51 -10.79
CA GLY A 139 5.23 14.92 -11.31
C GLY A 139 5.40 13.47 -10.87
N ILE A 140 5.13 13.17 -9.61
CA ILE A 140 5.19 11.80 -9.07
C ILE A 140 4.03 10.94 -9.58
N ALA A 141 2.83 11.49 -9.70
CA ALA A 141 1.69 10.79 -10.30
C ALA A 141 1.97 10.40 -11.77
N LYS A 142 2.66 11.26 -12.54
CA LYS A 142 3.12 10.95 -13.90
C LYS A 142 4.13 9.79 -13.89
N LYS A 143 5.10 9.79 -12.97
CA LYS A 143 6.05 8.67 -12.80
C LYS A 143 5.32 7.37 -12.45
N LYS A 144 4.41 7.41 -11.47
CA LYS A 144 3.55 6.28 -11.07
C LYS A 144 2.86 5.64 -12.28
N ASN A 145 2.17 6.46 -13.08
CA ASN A 145 1.46 5.96 -14.27
C ASN A 145 2.43 5.44 -15.34
N GLY A 146 3.63 6.05 -15.46
CA GLY A 146 4.69 5.58 -16.33
C GLY A 146 5.19 4.18 -15.96
N TYR A 147 5.48 3.94 -14.68
CA TYR A 147 5.92 2.64 -14.20
C TYR A 147 4.82 1.57 -14.30
N ALA A 148 3.56 1.92 -14.01
CA ALA A 148 2.42 1.03 -14.23
C ALA A 148 2.28 0.61 -15.70
N THR A 149 2.50 1.56 -16.62
CA THR A 149 2.49 1.28 -18.07
C THR A 149 3.67 0.39 -18.47
N ALA A 150 4.87 0.64 -17.93
CA ALA A 150 6.04 -0.18 -18.17
C ALA A 150 5.83 -1.63 -17.73
N TYR A 151 5.25 -1.84 -16.54
CA TYR A 151 4.91 -3.18 -16.06
C TYR A 151 3.90 -3.87 -16.97
N ARG A 152 2.80 -3.21 -17.34
CA ARG A 152 1.79 -3.78 -18.24
C ARG A 152 2.38 -4.18 -19.59
N GLN A 153 3.28 -3.38 -20.14
CA GLN A 153 3.99 -3.70 -21.39
C GLN A 153 4.96 -4.87 -21.23
N ALA A 154 5.69 -4.94 -20.11
CA ALA A 154 6.58 -6.06 -19.82
C ALA A 154 5.77 -7.36 -19.66
N ARG A 155 4.64 -7.31 -18.95
CA ARG A 155 3.71 -8.44 -18.77
C ARG A 155 3.16 -8.95 -20.10
N ILE A 156 2.70 -8.07 -21.00
CA ILE A 156 2.23 -8.47 -22.33
C ILE A 156 3.33 -9.23 -23.08
N ALA A 157 4.56 -8.72 -23.06
CA ALA A 157 5.69 -9.38 -23.70
C ALA A 157 6.05 -10.72 -23.03
N LEU A 158 5.92 -10.84 -21.70
CA LEU A 158 6.15 -12.11 -21.00
C LEU A 158 5.12 -13.17 -21.38
N LEU A 159 3.83 -12.80 -21.45
CA LEU A 159 2.76 -13.71 -21.87
C LEU A 159 2.95 -14.19 -23.32
N GLN A 160 3.35 -13.28 -24.21
CA GLN A 160 3.66 -13.62 -25.60
C GLN A 160 4.82 -14.61 -25.72
N LEU A 161 5.86 -14.47 -24.89
CA LEU A 161 7.04 -15.33 -24.91
C LEU A 161 6.81 -16.68 -24.21
N SER A 162 5.90 -16.76 -23.24
CA SER A 162 5.60 -18.00 -22.51
C SER A 162 4.45 -18.81 -23.11
N ASP A 163 3.73 -18.25 -24.07
CA ASP A 163 2.53 -18.86 -24.68
C ASP A 163 1.50 -19.28 -23.61
N THR A 164 1.30 -18.41 -22.62
CA THR A 164 0.40 -18.65 -21.48
C THR A 164 -0.54 -17.47 -21.32
N GLU A 165 -1.81 -17.72 -20.98
CA GLU A 165 -2.80 -16.65 -20.75
C GLU A 165 -2.57 -15.93 -19.42
N GLU A 166 -2.09 -16.65 -18.41
CA GLU A 166 -1.83 -16.12 -17.08
C GLU A 166 -0.46 -16.55 -16.54
N LEU A 167 0.19 -15.62 -15.84
CA LEU A 167 1.44 -15.86 -15.13
C LEU A 167 1.18 -15.59 -13.66
N GLU A 168 1.27 -16.62 -12.83
CA GLU A 168 1.15 -16.49 -11.37
C GLU A 168 2.22 -15.54 -10.82
N ASP A 169 3.43 -15.63 -11.39
CA ASP A 169 4.55 -14.81 -10.96
C ASP A 169 4.41 -13.33 -11.34
N PHE A 170 3.62 -13.04 -12.38
CA PHE A 170 3.39 -11.68 -12.90
C PHE A 170 1.89 -11.38 -13.00
N PRO A 171 1.21 -11.15 -11.87
CA PRO A 171 -0.23 -10.88 -11.83
C PRO A 171 -0.62 -9.65 -12.66
N LYS A 172 -1.88 -9.60 -13.08
CA LYS A 172 -2.43 -8.45 -13.79
C LYS A 172 -2.49 -7.24 -12.85
N LEU A 173 -2.01 -6.08 -13.32
CA LEU A 173 -2.02 -4.83 -12.56
C LEU A 173 -3.30 -4.03 -12.82
N GLU A 174 -4.22 -4.07 -11.86
CA GLU A 174 -5.48 -3.33 -11.90
C GLU A 174 -5.32 -1.89 -11.40
N SER A 175 -6.34 -1.07 -11.61
CA SER A 175 -6.35 0.32 -11.12
C SER A 175 -6.43 0.41 -9.60
N SER A 176 -7.09 -0.57 -8.95
CA SER A 176 -7.18 -0.71 -7.49
C SER A 176 -5.81 -0.92 -6.84
N ASP A 177 -4.87 -1.55 -7.56
CA ASP A 177 -3.53 -1.82 -7.07
C ASP A 177 -2.66 -0.56 -6.99
N LEU A 178 -3.04 0.53 -7.65
CA LEU A 178 -2.28 1.79 -7.67
C LEU A 178 -2.46 2.65 -6.43
N TYR A 179 -2.97 2.04 -5.36
CA TYR A 179 -3.27 2.62 -4.06
C TYR A 179 -2.41 2.00 -2.97
N ALA A 180 -1.97 2.82 -2.02
CA ALA A 180 -1.40 2.39 -0.76
C ALA A 180 -2.25 2.96 0.36
N LYS A 181 -2.43 2.18 1.43
CA LYS A 181 -2.95 2.73 2.68
C LYS A 181 -2.08 3.89 3.14
N ASN A 182 -2.72 4.95 3.63
CA ASN A 182 -2.01 6.10 4.13
C ASN A 182 -1.28 5.74 5.43
N ALA A 183 -0.03 5.30 5.32
CA ALA A 183 0.79 5.05 6.50
C ALA A 183 1.17 6.35 7.22
N ALA A 184 1.00 7.54 6.62
CA ALA A 184 1.45 8.81 7.19
C ALA A 184 0.40 9.53 8.03
N GLY A 185 -0.88 9.16 7.92
CA GLY A 185 -1.97 9.73 8.70
C GLY A 185 -2.44 8.81 9.83
N ALA A 186 -3.26 9.35 10.74
CA ALA A 186 -3.99 8.54 11.72
C ALA A 186 -4.93 7.58 10.98
N ARG A 187 -4.93 6.30 11.38
CA ARG A 187 -5.81 5.30 10.80
C ARG A 187 -7.26 5.54 11.21
N GLY A 188 -8.17 5.46 10.26
CA GLY A 188 -9.61 5.45 10.54
C GLY A 188 -10.08 4.11 11.12
N LEU A 189 -11.19 4.11 11.87
CA LEU A 189 -11.86 2.86 12.26
C LEU A 189 -12.19 2.05 11.00
N GLY A 190 -11.84 0.76 11.00
CA GLY A 190 -12.07 -0.16 9.88
C GLY A 190 -10.96 -0.21 8.83
N GLU A 191 -9.93 0.66 8.87
CA GLU A 191 -8.81 0.58 7.92
C GLU A 191 -7.90 -0.64 8.14
N GLY A 192 -7.99 -1.28 9.31
CA GLY A 192 -7.24 -2.49 9.66
C GLY A 192 -7.62 -3.72 8.83
N SER A 193 -8.88 -3.86 8.42
CA SER A 193 -9.39 -5.07 7.75
C SER A 193 -9.15 -5.11 6.24
N VAL A 194 -8.80 -3.98 5.63
CA VAL A 194 -8.53 -3.91 4.18
C VAL A 194 -7.19 -4.58 3.89
N THR A 195 -7.12 -5.60 3.04
CA THR A 195 -5.83 -6.18 2.65
C THR A 195 -5.10 -5.28 1.65
N ASP A 196 -3.80 -5.10 1.81
CA ASP A 196 -2.98 -4.37 0.84
C ASP A 196 -2.92 -5.14 -0.50
N SER A 197 -2.76 -4.41 -1.61
CA SER A 197 -2.63 -4.99 -2.95
C SER A 197 -1.43 -5.94 -3.07
N TRP A 198 -1.49 -6.90 -4.00
CA TRP A 198 -0.42 -7.86 -4.27
C TRP A 198 0.92 -7.22 -4.63
N ILE A 199 0.94 -5.96 -5.13
CA ILE A 199 2.18 -5.24 -5.45
C ILE A 199 3.07 -4.99 -4.22
N TRP A 200 2.49 -5.10 -3.02
CA TRP A 200 3.17 -4.99 -1.75
C TRP A 200 3.74 -6.35 -1.30
N THR A 201 3.22 -7.46 -1.86
CA THR A 201 3.61 -8.83 -1.53
C THR A 201 4.46 -9.41 -2.67
N TYR A 202 5.75 -9.06 -2.69
CA TYR A 202 6.74 -9.48 -3.70
C TYR A 202 7.01 -10.99 -3.80
N GLY A 203 6.41 -11.82 -2.92
CA GLY A 203 6.58 -13.27 -2.95
C GLY A 203 6.24 -13.90 -4.30
N ARG A 204 5.42 -13.23 -5.12
CA ARG A 204 5.02 -13.70 -6.45
C ARG A 204 6.06 -13.42 -7.54
N LEU A 205 6.88 -12.39 -7.45
CA LEU A 205 7.73 -11.99 -8.58
C LEU A 205 8.98 -12.90 -8.71
N LYS A 206 9.13 -13.54 -9.88
CA LYS A 206 10.24 -14.45 -10.22
C LYS A 206 11.51 -13.67 -10.63
N GLY A 207 12.67 -14.32 -10.49
CA GLY A 207 13.95 -13.80 -10.98
C GLY A 207 14.65 -12.81 -10.06
N MET A 208 14.21 -12.72 -8.81
CA MET A 208 14.79 -11.88 -7.76
C MET A 208 15.33 -12.76 -6.63
N SER A 209 16.51 -12.45 -6.11
CA SER A 209 17.07 -13.19 -4.97
C SER A 209 16.27 -12.92 -3.69
N ASP A 210 16.34 -13.83 -2.71
CA ASP A 210 15.65 -13.62 -1.43
C ASP A 210 16.19 -12.40 -0.68
N ALA A 211 17.48 -12.10 -0.84
CA ALA A 211 18.09 -10.88 -0.32
C ALA A 211 17.45 -9.62 -0.94
N ASP A 212 17.31 -9.57 -2.27
CA ASP A 212 16.68 -8.43 -2.96
C ASP A 212 15.21 -8.27 -2.56
N LYS A 213 14.48 -9.38 -2.40
CA LYS A 213 13.09 -9.38 -1.92
C LYS A 213 13.00 -8.81 -0.50
N ASN A 214 13.91 -9.22 0.38
CA ASN A 214 13.95 -8.74 1.77
C ASN A 214 14.32 -7.25 1.84
N ASP A 215 15.33 -6.81 1.10
CA ASP A 215 15.74 -5.40 1.04
C ASP A 215 14.58 -4.50 0.59
N PHE A 216 13.83 -4.95 -0.42
CA PHE A 216 12.62 -4.26 -0.86
C PHE A 216 11.56 -4.21 0.25
N ARG A 217 11.24 -5.35 0.88
CA ARG A 217 10.27 -5.40 2.00
C ARG A 217 10.68 -4.46 3.11
N HIS A 218 11.95 -4.46 3.51
CA HIS A 218 12.48 -3.55 4.52
C HIS A 218 12.37 -2.08 4.09
N ALA A 219 12.79 -1.73 2.88
CA ALA A 219 12.70 -0.35 2.40
C ALA A 219 11.25 0.16 2.35
N THR A 220 10.30 -0.72 2.00
CA THR A 220 8.90 -0.38 1.73
C THR A 220 8.05 -0.38 3.01
N PHE A 221 8.21 -1.39 3.86
CA PHE A 221 7.35 -1.63 5.02
C PHE A 221 7.93 -1.17 6.34
N LYS A 222 9.23 -0.87 6.47
CA LYS A 222 9.84 -0.50 7.76
C LYS A 222 9.06 0.61 8.47
N VAL A 223 8.71 1.69 7.75
CA VAL A 223 7.93 2.79 8.32
C VAL A 223 6.52 2.35 8.73
N GLN A 224 5.88 1.53 7.90
CA GLN A 224 4.53 1.02 8.18
C GLN A 224 4.52 0.11 9.41
N TRP A 225 5.53 -0.73 9.54
CA TRP A 225 5.71 -1.64 10.67
C TRP A 225 5.94 -0.89 11.97
N PHE A 226 6.87 0.06 12.01
CA PHE A 226 7.11 0.87 13.22
C PHE A 226 5.87 1.64 13.65
N ARG A 227 5.08 2.14 12.70
CA ARG A 227 3.81 2.81 13.02
C ARG A 227 2.75 1.84 13.51
N ALA A 228 2.57 0.69 12.85
CA ALA A 228 1.62 -0.32 13.29
C ALA A 228 1.95 -0.82 14.71
N ARG A 229 3.25 -0.98 15.01
CA ARG A 229 3.74 -1.31 16.35
C ARG A 229 3.45 -0.19 17.35
N ALA A 230 3.78 1.06 17.03
CA ALA A 230 3.51 2.19 17.91
C ALA A 230 2.00 2.41 18.15
N ASP A 231 1.18 2.17 17.12
CA ASP A 231 -0.28 2.17 17.24
C ASP A 231 -0.69 1.05 18.21
N MET A 232 -0.23 -0.20 18.00
CA MET A 232 -0.54 -1.31 18.91
C MET A 232 -0.17 -0.98 20.37
N ASP A 233 1.05 -0.49 20.61
CA ASP A 233 1.52 -0.10 21.94
C ASP A 233 0.58 0.95 22.56
N ARG A 234 0.14 1.92 21.76
CA ARG A 234 -0.84 2.94 22.19
C ARG A 234 -2.22 2.34 22.47
N TRP A 235 -2.70 1.43 21.63
CA TRP A 235 -3.99 0.77 21.84
C TRP A 235 -3.99 -0.05 23.13
N ILE A 236 -2.88 -0.72 23.44
CA ILE A 236 -2.68 -1.42 24.72
C ILE A 236 -2.77 -0.41 25.87
N GLU A 237 -2.03 0.70 25.80
CA GLU A 237 -2.08 1.77 26.82
C GLU A 237 -3.50 2.31 27.03
N GLU A 238 -4.25 2.61 25.97
CA GLU A 238 -5.61 3.16 26.06
C GLU A 238 -6.59 2.16 26.70
N VAL A 239 -6.45 0.86 26.43
CA VAL A 239 -7.24 -0.19 27.10
C VAL A 239 -6.90 -0.24 28.59
N GLU A 240 -5.62 -0.19 28.95
CA GLU A 240 -5.16 -0.18 30.34
C GLU A 240 -5.67 1.05 31.11
N ILE A 241 -5.61 2.23 30.49
CA ILE A 241 -6.16 3.47 31.04
C ILE A 241 -7.67 3.32 31.27
N LEU A 242 -8.40 2.82 30.28
CA LEU A 242 -9.86 2.69 30.39
C LEU A 242 -10.26 1.70 31.50
N GLU A 243 -9.57 0.56 31.62
CA GLU A 243 -9.80 -0.36 32.71
C GLU A 243 -9.56 0.31 34.08
N GLU A 244 -8.49 1.09 34.21
CA GLU A 244 -8.20 1.86 35.42
C GLU A 244 -9.23 2.95 35.69
N GLU A 245 -9.75 3.62 34.67
CA GLU A 245 -10.83 4.59 34.80
C GLU A 245 -12.11 3.95 35.36
N PHE A 246 -12.47 2.75 34.89
CA PHE A 246 -13.57 1.97 35.47
C PHE A 246 -13.33 1.66 36.95
N ARG A 247 -12.13 1.15 37.30
CA ARG A 247 -11.78 0.84 38.70
C ARG A 247 -11.85 2.08 39.59
N ARG A 248 -11.29 3.20 39.14
CA ARG A 248 -11.30 4.49 39.86
C ARG A 248 -12.72 5.03 40.02
N PHE A 249 -13.54 4.97 38.97
CA PHE A 249 -14.92 5.41 39.02
C PHE A 249 -15.76 4.60 40.02
N ILE A 250 -15.60 3.27 40.02
CA ILE A 250 -16.28 2.38 40.99
C ILE A 250 -15.85 2.73 42.41
N ARG A 251 -14.54 2.82 42.68
CA ARG A 251 -14.00 3.20 44.00
C ARG A 251 -14.51 4.57 44.46
N ALA A 252 -14.57 5.55 43.55
CA ALA A 252 -15.09 6.88 43.84
C ALA A 252 -16.59 6.84 44.19
N CYS A 253 -17.40 6.10 43.44
CA CYS A 253 -18.82 5.93 43.73
C CYS A 253 -19.05 5.21 45.06
N ASP A 254 -18.31 4.14 45.37
CA ASP A 254 -18.42 3.45 46.66
C ASP A 254 -18.04 4.39 47.81
N LYS A 255 -16.93 5.12 47.67
CA LYS A 255 -16.50 6.08 48.69
C LYS A 255 -17.55 7.16 48.91
N MET A 256 -18.11 7.70 47.84
CA MET A 256 -19.14 8.73 47.92
C MET A 256 -20.44 8.18 48.52
N SER A 257 -20.82 6.95 48.17
CA SER A 257 -21.94 6.24 48.79
C SER A 257 -21.76 6.13 50.30
N GLN A 258 -20.57 5.73 50.76
CA GLN A 258 -20.25 5.65 52.17
C GLN A 258 -20.28 7.02 52.85
N VAL A 259 -19.65 8.05 52.26
CA VAL A 259 -19.63 9.41 52.83
C VAL A 259 -21.05 9.97 53.01
N TRP A 260 -21.93 9.79 52.03
CA TRP A 260 -23.33 10.22 52.14
C TRP A 260 -24.11 9.40 53.17
N LYS A 261 -23.79 8.12 53.32
CA LYS A 261 -24.38 7.27 54.36
C LYS A 261 -23.97 7.75 55.75
N ASP A 262 -22.68 7.99 55.97
CA ASP A 262 -22.14 8.50 57.23
C ASP A 262 -22.79 9.87 57.59
N LEU A 263 -22.95 10.75 56.60
CA LEU A 263 -23.62 12.05 56.78
C LEU A 263 -25.11 11.92 57.14
N SER A 264 -25.78 10.85 56.71
CA SER A 264 -27.18 10.58 57.07
C SER A 264 -27.36 10.10 58.51
N GLU A 265 -26.27 9.56 59.09
CA GLU A 265 -26.20 9.02 60.45
C GLU A 265 -25.73 10.08 61.47
N ASP A 266 -25.06 11.14 61.00
CA ASP A 266 -24.61 12.25 61.83
C ASP A 266 -25.78 13.00 62.49
N ARG A 267 -25.67 13.28 63.79
CA ARG A 267 -26.71 13.93 64.62
C ARG A 267 -26.22 15.28 65.12
N PRO A 268 -26.61 16.39 64.48
CA PRO A 268 -26.29 17.71 65.01
C PRO A 268 -27.00 17.95 66.35
N GLN A 269 -26.23 18.40 67.35
CA GLN A 269 -26.67 18.61 68.75
C GLN A 269 -27.82 19.62 68.94
N HIS A 270 -28.17 20.42 67.92
CA HIS A 270 -29.07 21.56 68.07
C HIS A 270 -30.18 21.68 66.99
N TYR A 271 -30.57 20.60 66.29
CA TYR A 271 -31.55 20.69 65.20
C TYR A 271 -32.90 19.98 65.44
N SER A 272 -33.94 20.59 64.86
CA SER A 272 -35.37 20.22 64.90
C SER A 272 -35.66 18.82 64.29
N PRO A 273 -36.76 18.12 64.65
CA PRO A 273 -37.01 16.70 64.36
C PRO A 273 -37.23 16.33 62.88
N VAL A 274 -37.11 17.28 61.94
CA VAL A 274 -37.47 17.06 60.53
C VAL A 274 -36.27 16.51 59.76
N SER A 275 -36.35 15.20 59.48
CA SER A 275 -35.33 14.31 58.92
C SER A 275 -34.95 14.53 57.44
N GLY A 276 -35.32 15.66 56.83
CA GLY A 276 -35.17 15.89 55.38
C GLY A 276 -33.74 15.75 54.86
N HIS A 277 -32.75 16.25 55.62
CA HIS A 277 -31.34 16.11 55.25
C HIS A 277 -30.88 14.64 55.26
N ARG A 278 -31.41 13.82 56.18
CA ARG A 278 -31.08 12.38 56.28
C ARG A 278 -31.67 11.62 55.11
N VAL A 279 -32.92 11.93 54.75
CA VAL A 279 -33.58 11.34 53.58
C VAL A 279 -32.80 11.67 52.32
N TYR A 280 -32.41 12.94 52.13
CA TYR A 280 -31.61 13.35 50.98
C TYR A 280 -30.22 12.70 50.95
N ALA A 281 -29.51 12.66 52.08
CA ALA A 281 -28.21 12.02 52.16
C ALA A 281 -28.31 10.51 51.87
N MET A 282 -29.33 9.82 52.38
CA MET A 282 -29.58 8.42 52.09
C MET A 282 -29.94 8.17 50.61
N GLU A 283 -30.72 9.08 50.01
CA GLU A 283 -31.01 9.04 48.57
C GLU A 283 -29.71 9.17 47.75
N LYS A 284 -28.83 10.11 48.09
CA LYS A 284 -27.51 10.26 47.44
C LYS A 284 -26.62 9.04 47.64
N SER A 285 -26.60 8.46 48.84
CA SER A 285 -25.85 7.22 49.11
C SER A 285 -26.32 6.09 48.20
N THR A 286 -27.65 5.92 48.07
CA THR A 286 -28.28 4.90 47.22
C THR A 286 -27.99 5.14 45.73
N MET A 287 -28.02 6.40 45.31
CA MET A 287 -27.70 6.80 43.93
C MET A 287 -26.26 6.43 43.55
N TYR A 288 -25.28 6.81 44.37
CA TYR A 288 -23.88 6.45 44.14
C TYR A 288 -23.63 4.94 44.22
N TRP A 289 -24.27 4.25 45.15
CA TRP A 289 -24.21 2.79 45.22
C TRP A 289 -24.73 2.15 43.92
N THR A 290 -25.88 2.63 43.41
CA THR A 290 -26.46 2.12 42.16
C THR A 290 -25.55 2.39 40.96
N MET A 291 -24.91 3.56 40.90
CA MET A 291 -23.91 3.88 39.87
C MET A 291 -22.72 2.93 39.93
N ALA A 292 -22.21 2.63 41.13
CA ALA A 292 -21.13 1.67 41.31
C ALA A 292 -21.52 0.26 40.85
N GLN A 293 -22.73 -0.21 41.19
CA GLN A 293 -23.21 -1.53 40.73
C GLN A 293 -23.36 -1.61 39.21
N ARG A 294 -23.90 -0.56 38.58
CA ARG A 294 -24.00 -0.48 37.11
C ARG A 294 -22.62 -0.48 36.44
N ALA A 295 -21.69 0.29 36.97
CA ALA A 295 -20.31 0.32 36.46
C ALA A 295 -19.59 -1.02 36.64
N ARG A 296 -19.76 -1.71 37.79
CA ARG A 296 -19.23 -3.06 38.00
C ARG A 296 -19.77 -4.05 36.97
N LYS A 297 -21.08 -4.01 36.73
CA LYS A 297 -21.72 -4.89 35.73
C LYS A 297 -21.16 -4.62 34.33
N ALA A 298 -21.12 -3.36 33.91
CA ALA A 298 -20.56 -2.99 32.60
C ALA A 298 -19.07 -3.36 32.48
N PHE A 299 -18.29 -3.18 33.54
CA PHE A 299 -16.88 -3.55 33.55
C PHE A 299 -16.68 -5.06 33.41
N ALA A 300 -17.46 -5.86 34.12
CA ALA A 300 -17.43 -7.32 34.00
C ALA A 300 -17.92 -7.83 32.63
N GLU A 301 -18.90 -7.16 32.01
CA GLU A 301 -19.38 -7.49 30.65
C GLU A 301 -18.31 -7.30 29.57
N CYS A 302 -17.29 -6.48 29.83
CA CYS A 302 -16.14 -6.27 28.94
C CYS A 302 -14.88 -7.03 29.40
N ASP A 303 -15.04 -8.13 30.14
CA ASP A 303 -13.95 -8.94 30.73
C ASP A 303 -13.01 -8.16 31.66
N GLY A 304 -13.45 -7.00 32.15
CA GLY A 304 -12.75 -6.19 33.12
C GLY A 304 -12.74 -6.83 34.50
N GLY A 305 -11.58 -6.83 35.15
CA GLY A 305 -11.38 -7.50 36.43
C GLY A 305 -10.56 -6.68 37.43
N TRP A 306 -10.27 -7.30 38.57
CA TRP A 306 -9.49 -6.73 39.65
C TRP A 306 -8.33 -7.67 39.98
N PRO A 307 -7.17 -7.14 40.42
CA PRO A 307 -6.07 -7.98 40.91
C PRO A 307 -6.53 -8.81 42.10
N GLU A 308 -5.93 -10.00 42.26
CA GLU A 308 -6.12 -10.81 43.47
C GLU A 308 -5.54 -10.09 44.71
N ARG A 309 -5.91 -10.54 45.92
CA ARG A 309 -5.51 -9.85 47.16
C ARG A 309 -3.99 -9.74 47.35
N ASP A 310 -3.25 -10.70 46.83
CA ASP A 310 -1.79 -10.79 47.00
C ASP A 310 -1.04 -10.39 45.72
N GLU A 311 -1.76 -9.92 44.69
CA GLU A 311 -1.20 -9.52 43.40
C GLU A 311 -1.10 -8.00 43.29
N ASP A 312 0.03 -7.51 42.81
CA ASP A 312 0.17 -6.09 42.49
C ASP A 312 -0.58 -5.72 41.21
N LEU A 313 -1.15 -4.51 41.17
CA LEU A 313 -1.91 -4.05 40.02
C LEU A 313 -1.08 -4.02 38.74
N SER A 314 0.21 -3.66 38.83
CA SER A 314 1.08 -3.64 37.65
C SER A 314 1.31 -5.05 37.11
N SER A 315 1.53 -6.05 37.98
CA SER A 315 1.68 -7.45 37.56
C SER A 315 0.39 -8.01 36.95
N TYR A 316 -0.76 -7.69 37.52
CA TYR A 316 -2.08 -8.07 36.98
C TYR A 316 -2.31 -7.50 35.58
N VAL A 317 -2.00 -6.21 35.37
CA VAL A 317 -2.15 -5.55 34.06
C VAL A 317 -1.15 -6.12 33.05
N GLU A 318 0.11 -6.30 33.44
CA GLU A 318 1.15 -6.88 32.57
C GLU A 318 0.79 -8.29 32.10
N GLY A 319 0.25 -9.14 32.99
CA GLY A 319 -0.18 -10.50 32.65
C GLY A 319 -1.35 -10.58 31.68
N ARG A 320 -2.13 -9.49 31.55
CA ARG A 320 -3.27 -9.38 30.62
C ARG A 320 -2.89 -8.74 29.29
N ARG A 321 -1.66 -8.25 29.13
CA ARG A 321 -1.20 -7.72 27.86
C ARG A 321 -1.22 -8.81 26.80
N PRO A 322 -1.67 -8.52 25.56
CA PRO A 322 -1.54 -9.46 24.48
C PRO A 322 -0.06 -9.76 24.22
N THR A 323 0.25 -11.04 23.95
CA THR A 323 1.61 -11.45 23.59
C THR A 323 2.02 -10.73 22.31
N THR A 324 3.11 -9.98 22.38
CA THR A 324 3.69 -9.24 21.26
C THR A 324 4.78 -10.03 20.53
N ASP A 325 5.14 -11.20 21.06
CA ASP A 325 6.10 -12.09 20.43
C ASP A 325 5.46 -12.75 19.22
N VAL A 326 6.04 -12.47 18.05
CA VAL A 326 5.57 -13.02 16.78
C VAL A 326 6.41 -14.24 16.50
N ASP A 327 5.76 -15.41 16.49
CA ASP A 327 6.38 -16.63 15.99
C ASP A 327 6.56 -16.51 14.47
N TRP A 328 7.76 -16.12 14.06
CA TRP A 328 8.09 -15.97 12.64
C TRP A 328 8.16 -17.31 11.90
N GLU A 329 8.37 -18.43 12.60
CA GLU A 329 8.41 -19.77 11.99
C GLU A 329 7.00 -20.28 11.65
N ALA A 330 5.97 -19.84 12.38
CA ALA A 330 4.57 -20.19 12.09
C ALA A 330 3.92 -19.36 10.96
N VAL A 331 4.61 -18.32 10.46
CA VAL A 331 4.09 -17.38 9.45
C VAL A 331 4.69 -17.62 8.04
N GLU A 332 5.73 -18.45 7.92
CA GLU A 332 6.23 -18.99 6.65
C GLU A 332 5.36 -20.15 6.13
#